data_AF-A0A291Q129-F1
#
_entry.id   AF-A0A291Q129-F1
#
_cell.length_a   1.000
_cell.length_b   1.000
_cell.length_c   1.000
_cell.angle_alpha   90.00
_cell.angle_beta   90.00
_cell.angle_gamma   90.00
#
_symmetry.space_group_name_H-M   'P 1'
#
loop_
_entity.id
_entity.type
_entity.pdbx_description
1 polymer ?
#
loop_
_entity_poly.entity_id
_entity_poly.type
_entity_poly.pdbx_seq_one_letter_code
_entity_poly.pdbx_strand_id
1 'polypeptide(L)'
;MPRLPSRRRIGPWKPRTALLALVALAVIGGAAAMALPRDEGPRPVTVAEAQRLAMARFNTYDTGTMRVTVTLHDDSGTTTVRGLADYRAHRAVGRFTVDGAGRPDTGLIAWDAAGLAVSSAPARGADEVAGTTKAVARTSPRSWSPRAYTEDPLDNALRLVMALATDRPDNPQLLAQAGPRRLRDETLRGTAYTLFSGPRPRGSARDSESPLTYWVDEEGRLGRLEARIAPLPGPARVDLTAAPDGLRVPDRPWAAQAAAGTGRR
;
A
#
# COMPACT_ATOMS: atom_id res chain seq x y z
N MET A 1 -44.94 -54.98 -50.98
CA MET A 1 -45.75 -53.77 -50.67
C MET A 1 -46.24 -53.86 -49.23
N PRO A 2 -46.16 -52.76 -48.46
CA PRO A 2 -46.08 -52.78 -47.00
C PRO A 2 -47.42 -52.48 -46.30
N ARG A 3 -47.64 -53.06 -45.12
CA ARG A 3 -48.62 -52.58 -44.13
C ARG A 3 -48.00 -52.65 -42.73
N LEU A 4 -47.58 -51.49 -42.21
CA LEU A 4 -47.49 -51.17 -40.78
C LEU A 4 -48.86 -50.57 -40.35
N PRO A 5 -49.18 -50.33 -39.05
CA PRO A 5 -48.55 -50.73 -37.79
C PRO A 5 -49.56 -51.29 -36.74
N SER A 6 -49.09 -51.84 -35.62
CA SER A 6 -49.92 -51.99 -34.40
C SER A 6 -49.41 -51.05 -33.29
N ARG A 7 -50.34 -50.20 -32.83
CA ARG A 7 -50.16 -49.13 -31.84
C ARG A 7 -49.87 -49.67 -30.44
N ARG A 8 -48.78 -49.24 -29.80
CA ARG A 8 -48.66 -49.27 -28.33
C ARG A 8 -49.21 -47.97 -27.73
N ARG A 9 -50.11 -48.10 -26.76
CA ARG A 9 -50.72 -47.03 -25.97
C ARG A 9 -49.67 -46.39 -25.06
N ILE A 10 -49.55 -45.07 -25.11
CA ILE A 10 -48.84 -44.25 -24.13
C ILE A 10 -49.92 -43.49 -23.33
N GLY A 11 -49.92 -43.67 -22.01
CA GLY A 11 -50.90 -43.06 -21.11
C GLY A 11 -50.71 -41.54 -20.97
N PRO A 12 -51.77 -40.79 -20.62
CA PRO A 12 -51.74 -39.34 -20.56
C PRO A 12 -51.11 -38.85 -19.25
N TRP A 13 -49.94 -38.23 -19.33
CA TRP A 13 -49.36 -37.47 -18.21
C TRP A 13 -49.75 -36.00 -18.37
N LYS A 14 -50.42 -35.44 -17.36
CA LYS A 14 -50.96 -34.07 -17.35
C LYS A 14 -49.84 -33.05 -17.06
N PRO A 15 -49.49 -32.11 -17.97
CA PRO A 15 -48.58 -31.03 -17.66
C PRO A 15 -49.39 -29.76 -17.39
N ARG A 16 -49.67 -29.44 -16.12
CA ARG A 16 -50.37 -28.19 -15.76
C ARG A 16 -49.72 -27.37 -14.65
N THR A 17 -48.49 -27.66 -14.25
CA THR A 17 -47.82 -26.95 -13.13
C THR A 17 -46.41 -26.45 -13.42
N ALA A 18 -45.93 -26.50 -14.68
CA ALA A 18 -44.55 -26.13 -15.01
C ALA A 18 -44.37 -24.72 -15.59
N LEU A 19 -45.45 -23.94 -15.83
CA LEU A 19 -45.35 -22.67 -16.56
C LEU A 19 -45.27 -21.41 -15.66
N LEU A 20 -45.49 -21.52 -14.34
CA LEU A 20 -45.48 -20.36 -13.43
C LEU A 20 -44.15 -20.16 -12.68
N ALA A 21 -43.26 -21.15 -12.65
CA ALA A 21 -41.97 -21.04 -11.96
C ALA A 21 -40.85 -20.38 -12.80
N LEU A 22 -41.02 -20.30 -14.13
CA LEU A 22 -39.99 -19.81 -15.05
C LEU A 22 -40.00 -18.28 -15.27
N VAL A 23 -41.14 -17.61 -15.01
CA VAL A 23 -41.22 -16.14 -15.15
C VAL A 23 -40.70 -15.42 -13.90
N ALA A 24 -40.86 -16.01 -12.72
CA ALA A 24 -40.36 -15.42 -11.47
C ALA A 24 -38.82 -15.43 -11.36
N LEU A 25 -38.14 -16.41 -11.97
CA LEU A 25 -36.67 -16.48 -11.96
C LEU A 25 -36.02 -15.50 -12.97
N ALA A 26 -36.73 -15.15 -14.05
CA ALA A 26 -36.23 -14.22 -15.06
C ALA A 26 -36.25 -12.75 -14.58
N VAL A 27 -37.21 -12.37 -13.72
CA VAL A 27 -37.29 -11.01 -13.16
C VAL A 27 -36.24 -10.77 -12.07
N ILE A 28 -35.87 -11.79 -11.31
CA ILE A 28 -34.80 -11.67 -10.29
C ILE A 28 -33.41 -11.68 -10.94
N GLY A 29 -33.20 -12.44 -12.02
CA GLY A 29 -31.94 -12.44 -12.78
C GLY A 29 -31.66 -11.12 -13.52
N GLY A 30 -32.71 -10.45 -14.02
CA GLY A 30 -32.58 -9.17 -14.73
C GLY A 30 -32.26 -7.96 -13.83
N ALA A 31 -32.74 -7.96 -12.58
CA ALA A 31 -32.48 -6.88 -11.63
C ALA A 31 -31.06 -6.95 -11.01
N ALA A 32 -30.50 -8.16 -10.86
CA ALA A 32 -29.15 -8.34 -10.29
C ALA A 32 -28.02 -7.92 -11.24
N ALA A 33 -28.26 -7.87 -12.56
CA ALA A 33 -27.25 -7.46 -13.54
C ALA A 33 -27.10 -5.93 -13.70
N MET A 34 -28.00 -5.13 -13.12
CA MET A 34 -28.02 -3.66 -13.28
C MET A 34 -27.33 -2.88 -12.15
N ALA A 35 -26.78 -3.57 -11.15
CA ALA A 35 -26.13 -2.95 -9.99
C ALA A 35 -24.66 -3.37 -9.82
N LEU A 36 -24.01 -3.91 -10.85
CA LEU A 36 -22.55 -4.00 -10.85
C LEU A 36 -22.02 -2.58 -11.08
N PRO A 37 -21.21 -2.03 -10.17
CA PRO A 37 -20.55 -0.75 -10.38
C PRO A 37 -19.82 -0.83 -11.71
N ARG A 38 -20.19 0.02 -12.68
CA ARG A 38 -19.39 0.17 -13.88
C ARG A 38 -18.05 0.72 -13.41
N ASP A 39 -16.99 -0.04 -13.62
CA ASP A 39 -15.63 0.40 -13.36
C ASP A 39 -15.36 1.56 -14.31
N GLU A 40 -15.60 2.78 -13.84
CA GLU A 40 -15.28 4.00 -14.56
C GLU A 40 -13.77 4.01 -14.75
N GLY A 41 -13.33 3.67 -15.96
CA GLY A 41 -11.92 3.64 -16.30
C GLY A 41 -11.20 4.96 -15.98
N PRO A 42 -9.86 4.97 -16.08
CA PRO A 42 -9.07 6.10 -15.60
C PRO A 42 -9.57 7.45 -16.10
N ARG A 43 -9.73 8.44 -15.21
CA ARG A 43 -10.22 9.79 -15.55
C ARG A 43 -9.48 10.86 -14.75
N PRO A 44 -9.43 12.13 -15.21
CA PRO A 44 -8.93 13.22 -14.39
C PRO A 44 -9.63 13.27 -13.03
N VAL A 45 -8.90 13.68 -12.00
CA VAL A 45 -9.48 13.89 -10.68
C VAL A 45 -10.46 15.06 -10.70
N THR A 46 -11.55 14.92 -9.95
CA THR A 46 -12.44 16.04 -9.63
C THR A 46 -11.80 16.96 -8.59
N VAL A 47 -12.37 18.15 -8.35
CA VAL A 47 -11.90 19.07 -7.31
C VAL A 47 -11.93 18.43 -5.92
N ALA A 48 -13.02 17.70 -5.60
CA ALA A 48 -13.14 17.01 -4.32
C ALA A 48 -12.10 15.88 -4.17
N GLU A 49 -11.86 15.11 -5.23
CA GLU A 49 -10.83 14.08 -5.27
C GLU A 49 -9.42 14.68 -5.12
N ALA A 50 -9.15 15.79 -5.80
CA ALA A 50 -7.88 16.51 -5.67
C ALA A 50 -7.68 17.05 -4.24
N GLN A 51 -8.73 17.54 -3.59
CA GLN A 51 -8.67 17.97 -2.19
C GLN A 51 -8.39 16.80 -1.24
N ARG A 52 -9.02 15.64 -1.45
CA ARG A 52 -8.71 14.42 -0.67
C ARG A 52 -7.26 13.98 -0.85
N LEU A 53 -6.79 13.92 -2.09
CA LEU A 53 -5.40 13.54 -2.39
C LEU A 53 -4.40 14.55 -1.80
N ALA A 54 -4.72 15.84 -1.84
CA ALA A 54 -3.90 16.91 -1.25
C ALA A 54 -3.79 16.81 0.28
N MET A 55 -4.84 16.31 0.92
CA MET A 55 -4.87 16.08 2.36
C MET A 55 -4.13 14.80 2.77
N ALA A 56 -3.95 13.84 1.87
CA ALA A 56 -3.43 12.51 2.19
C ALA A 56 -2.08 12.52 2.91
N ARG A 57 -1.14 13.33 2.42
CA ARG A 57 0.20 13.43 3.00
C ARG A 57 0.20 14.22 4.31
N PHE A 58 -0.69 15.21 4.43
CA PHE A 58 -0.88 15.94 5.69
C PHE A 58 -1.52 15.04 6.76
N ASN A 59 -2.56 14.28 6.45
CA ASN A 59 -3.17 13.35 7.38
C ASN A 59 -2.18 12.28 7.86
N THR A 60 -1.27 11.85 7.00
CA THR A 60 -0.16 10.95 7.35
C THR A 60 0.78 11.61 8.38
N TYR A 61 1.12 12.89 8.19
CA TYR A 61 1.89 13.67 9.16
C TYR A 61 1.14 13.87 10.49
N ASP A 62 -0.13 14.25 10.43
CA ASP A 62 -0.93 14.56 11.62
C ASP A 62 -1.21 13.33 12.49
N THR A 63 -1.43 12.16 11.86
CA THR A 63 -1.50 10.88 12.57
C THR A 63 -0.24 10.59 13.40
N GLY A 64 0.91 11.14 12.97
CA GLY A 64 2.17 11.04 13.67
C GLY A 64 2.82 9.67 13.49
N THR A 65 2.42 8.68 14.29
CA THR A 65 3.05 7.35 14.27
C THR A 65 2.17 6.33 13.53
N MET A 66 2.73 5.65 12.52
CA MET A 66 2.03 4.61 11.76
C MET A 66 2.87 3.35 11.63
N ARG A 67 2.20 2.20 11.53
CA ARG A 67 2.83 0.96 11.10
C ARG A 67 3.01 1.00 9.58
N VAL A 68 4.22 0.66 9.13
CA VAL A 68 4.58 0.64 7.72
C VAL A 68 5.07 -0.77 7.35
N THR A 69 4.58 -1.28 6.22
CA THR A 69 5.12 -2.48 5.57
C THR A 69 5.57 -2.12 4.17
N VAL A 70 6.85 -2.24 3.89
CA VAL A 70 7.44 -2.06 2.56
C VAL A 70 7.70 -3.44 1.97
N THR A 71 7.29 -3.68 0.73
CA THR A 71 7.50 -4.95 0.03
C THR A 71 8.01 -4.69 -1.38
N LEU A 72 9.13 -5.33 -1.72
CA LEU A 72 9.75 -5.30 -3.04
C LEU A 72 9.88 -6.75 -3.53
N HIS A 73 9.69 -6.94 -4.82
CA HIS A 73 9.93 -8.20 -5.51
C HIS A 73 10.96 -7.95 -6.61
N ASP A 74 12.03 -8.74 -6.62
CA ASP A 74 13.05 -8.75 -7.65
C ASP A 74 13.38 -10.20 -8.06
N ASP A 75 14.34 -10.36 -8.97
CA ASP A 75 14.74 -11.69 -9.47
C ASP A 75 15.43 -12.55 -8.41
N SER A 76 15.91 -11.95 -7.31
CA SER A 76 16.56 -12.65 -6.20
C SER A 76 15.58 -13.09 -5.11
N GLY A 77 14.40 -12.45 -5.05
CA GLY A 77 13.32 -12.83 -4.15
C GLY A 77 12.45 -11.67 -3.70
N THR A 78 11.96 -11.77 -2.45
CA THR A 78 11.09 -10.76 -1.83
C THR A 78 11.79 -10.11 -0.66
N THR A 79 11.93 -8.79 -0.71
CA THR A 79 12.40 -7.99 0.42
C THR A 79 11.21 -7.33 1.11
N THR A 80 11.05 -7.59 2.40
CA THR A 80 10.00 -6.99 3.22
C THR A 80 10.60 -6.23 4.40
N VAL A 81 10.17 -4.99 4.61
CA VAL A 81 10.45 -4.22 5.83
C VAL A 81 9.16 -3.98 6.57
N ARG A 82 9.08 -4.44 7.83
CA ARG A 82 7.94 -4.19 8.72
C ARG A 82 8.40 -3.33 9.88
N GLY A 83 7.71 -2.21 10.10
CA GLY A 83 8.20 -1.22 11.05
C GLY A 83 7.16 -0.21 11.51
N LEU A 84 7.69 0.79 12.20
CA LEU A 84 6.98 1.92 12.76
C LEU A 84 7.65 3.20 12.26
N ALA A 85 6.88 4.09 11.69
CA ALA A 85 7.34 5.41 11.25
C ALA A 85 6.69 6.49 12.11
N ASP A 86 7.51 7.39 12.64
CA ASP A 86 7.10 8.64 13.25
C ASP A 86 7.33 9.76 12.23
N TYR A 87 6.24 10.21 11.64
CA TYR A 87 6.24 11.23 10.60
C TYR A 87 6.48 12.64 11.12
N ARG A 88 6.24 12.90 12.42
CA ARG A 88 6.56 14.19 13.03
C ARG A 88 8.05 14.29 13.36
N ALA A 89 8.63 13.18 13.80
CA ALA A 89 10.08 13.08 14.06
C ALA A 89 10.91 12.77 12.80
N HIS A 90 10.26 12.44 11.68
CA HIS A 90 10.89 11.97 10.43
C HIS A 90 11.86 10.79 10.65
N ARG A 91 11.44 9.81 11.45
CA ARG A 91 12.24 8.64 11.83
C ARG A 91 11.41 7.38 11.74
N ALA A 92 12.03 6.28 11.36
CA ALA A 92 11.38 5.00 11.34
C ALA A 92 12.33 3.87 11.72
N VAL A 93 11.76 2.83 12.31
CA VAL A 93 12.48 1.62 12.72
C VAL A 93 11.69 0.39 12.31
N GLY A 94 12.39 -0.69 12.00
CA GLY A 94 11.76 -1.89 11.50
C GLY A 94 12.66 -3.10 11.53
N ARG A 95 12.09 -4.20 11.07
CA ARG A 95 12.78 -5.43 10.75
C ARG A 95 12.72 -5.60 9.24
N PHE A 96 13.84 -5.92 8.63
CA PHE A 96 13.88 -6.36 7.24
C PHE A 96 13.97 -7.88 7.18
N THR A 97 13.43 -8.46 6.12
CA THR A 97 13.53 -9.88 5.78
C THR A 97 13.69 -9.98 4.27
N VAL A 98 14.73 -10.69 3.84
CA VAL A 98 15.01 -10.97 2.43
C VAL A 98 14.79 -12.46 2.24
N ASP A 99 13.69 -12.80 1.59
CA ASP A 99 13.31 -14.17 1.28
C ASP A 99 13.75 -14.51 -0.16
N GLY A 100 14.68 -15.45 -0.31
CA GLY A 100 15.15 -15.95 -1.62
C GLY A 100 15.27 -17.47 -1.64
N ALA A 101 16.02 -18.05 -2.58
CA ALA A 101 16.19 -19.51 -2.70
C ALA A 101 16.94 -20.19 -1.52
N GLY A 102 17.39 -19.41 -0.52
CA GLY A 102 18.12 -19.87 0.65
C GLY A 102 17.44 -19.56 1.99
N ARG A 103 18.19 -19.63 3.09
CA ARG A 103 17.70 -19.20 4.40
C ARG A 103 17.44 -17.68 4.37
N PRO A 104 16.28 -17.20 4.84
CA PRO A 104 15.99 -15.78 4.80
C PRO A 104 16.98 -14.98 5.66
N ASP A 105 17.50 -13.90 5.09
CA ASP A 105 18.33 -12.95 5.83
C ASP A 105 17.43 -11.94 6.55
N THR A 106 17.75 -11.65 7.81
CA THR A 106 16.89 -10.83 8.66
C THR A 106 17.70 -9.95 9.59
N GLY A 107 17.25 -8.73 9.79
CA GLY A 107 17.88 -7.81 10.73
C GLY A 107 16.98 -6.64 11.09
N LEU A 108 17.49 -5.76 11.94
CA LEU A 108 16.87 -4.48 12.26
C LEU A 108 17.36 -3.41 11.30
N ILE A 109 16.47 -2.47 11.02
CA ILE A 109 16.74 -1.29 10.22
C ILE A 109 16.16 -0.06 10.93
N ALA A 110 16.90 1.03 10.88
CA ALA A 110 16.44 2.35 11.28
C ALA A 110 16.73 3.31 10.12
N TRP A 111 15.82 4.21 9.80
CA TRP A 111 16.00 5.15 8.68
C TRP A 111 15.29 6.47 8.93
N ASP A 112 15.81 7.52 8.31
CA ASP A 112 15.29 8.89 8.34
C ASP A 112 15.51 9.57 6.98
N ALA A 113 15.36 10.89 6.90
CA ALA A 113 15.58 11.60 5.64
C ALA A 113 17.05 11.59 5.14
N ALA A 114 18.03 11.35 6.01
CA ALA A 114 19.46 11.43 5.70
C ALA A 114 20.07 10.08 5.31
N GLY A 115 19.57 8.98 5.86
CA GLY A 115 20.09 7.65 5.56
C GLY A 115 19.43 6.54 6.36
N LEU A 116 20.16 5.43 6.47
CA LEU A 116 19.72 4.28 7.25
C LEU A 116 20.87 3.66 8.04
N ALA A 117 20.51 2.85 9.04
CA ALA A 117 21.41 2.00 9.77
C ALA A 117 20.81 0.60 9.88
N VAL A 118 21.65 -0.42 9.79
CA VAL A 118 21.24 -1.83 9.91
C VAL A 118 21.93 -2.51 11.09
N SER A 119 21.30 -3.54 11.65
CA SER A 119 21.87 -4.37 12.70
C SER A 119 21.41 -5.82 12.54
N SER A 120 22.30 -6.79 12.76
CA SER A 120 21.97 -8.22 12.74
C SER A 120 21.28 -8.71 14.03
N ALA A 121 20.94 -7.80 14.94
CA ALA A 121 20.27 -8.15 16.19
C ALA A 121 18.89 -8.78 15.92
N PRO A 122 18.53 -9.85 16.65
CA PRO A 122 17.25 -10.52 16.44
C PRO A 122 16.08 -9.69 17.01
N ALA A 123 15.01 -9.53 16.24
CA ALA A 123 13.70 -9.15 16.77
C ALA A 123 12.88 -10.40 17.13
N ARG A 124 12.32 -10.44 18.35
CA ARG A 124 11.42 -11.50 18.85
C ARG A 124 10.18 -10.86 19.51
N GLY A 125 8.99 -11.42 19.31
CA GLY A 125 7.75 -10.97 19.96
C GLY A 125 6.49 -11.52 19.28
N ALA A 126 5.35 -11.56 20.00
CA ALA A 126 4.05 -11.99 19.48
C ALA A 126 3.40 -10.92 18.57
N ASP A 127 3.54 -9.63 18.92
CA ASP A 127 3.35 -8.52 17.98
C ASP A 127 4.71 -8.18 17.36
N GLU A 128 4.83 -8.40 16.06
CA GLU A 128 6.08 -8.24 15.31
C GLU A 128 6.64 -6.82 15.41
N VAL A 129 5.79 -5.78 15.41
CA VAL A 129 6.24 -4.38 15.43
C VAL A 129 6.60 -3.94 16.86
N ALA A 130 5.83 -4.35 17.86
CA ALA A 130 6.18 -4.09 19.26
C ALA A 130 7.46 -4.83 19.69
N GLY A 131 7.63 -6.08 19.23
CA GLY A 131 8.87 -6.83 19.43
C GLY A 131 10.07 -6.17 18.76
N THR A 132 9.89 -5.64 17.56
CA THR A 132 10.92 -4.93 16.79
C THR A 132 11.35 -3.63 17.45
N THR A 133 10.43 -2.76 17.84
CA THR A 133 10.75 -1.51 18.56
C THR A 133 11.51 -1.77 19.86
N LYS A 134 11.10 -2.80 20.63
CA LYS A 134 11.82 -3.22 21.84
C LYS A 134 13.22 -3.77 21.54
N ALA A 135 13.39 -4.50 20.44
CA ALA A 135 14.71 -4.95 20.00
C ALA A 135 15.60 -3.76 19.66
N VAL A 136 15.11 -2.82 18.84
CA VAL A 136 15.82 -1.59 18.46
C VAL A 136 16.26 -0.78 19.69
N ALA A 137 15.36 -0.58 20.65
CA ALA A 137 15.66 0.18 21.88
C ALA A 137 16.78 -0.44 22.73
N ARG A 138 16.93 -1.78 22.69
CA ARG A 138 17.96 -2.54 23.43
C ARG A 138 19.26 -2.73 22.66
N THR A 139 19.24 -2.59 21.33
CA THR A 139 20.42 -2.75 20.49
C THR A 139 21.44 -1.66 20.83
N SER A 140 22.68 -2.08 21.12
CA SER A 140 23.78 -1.17 21.39
C SER A 140 24.04 -0.26 20.18
N PRO A 141 24.31 1.05 20.36
CA PRO A 141 24.67 1.95 19.27
C PRO A 141 25.84 1.44 18.41
N ARG A 142 26.80 0.72 19.00
CA ARG A 142 27.95 0.15 18.28
C ARG A 142 27.61 -1.04 17.38
N SER A 143 26.42 -1.63 17.55
CA SER A 143 25.93 -2.75 16.74
C SER A 143 25.15 -2.30 15.52
N TRP A 144 25.03 -0.99 15.31
CA TRP A 144 24.42 -0.39 14.12
C TRP A 144 25.50 0.01 13.12
N SER A 145 25.29 -0.36 11.86
CA SER A 145 26.13 0.03 10.74
C SER A 145 25.41 1.11 9.93
N PRO A 146 25.69 2.40 10.17
CA PRO A 146 25.07 3.50 9.41
C PRO A 146 25.62 3.55 7.99
N ARG A 147 24.77 3.91 7.03
CA ARG A 147 25.16 4.20 5.66
C ARG A 147 24.25 5.25 5.03
N ALA A 148 24.80 5.99 4.08
CA ALA A 148 24.00 6.84 3.20
C ALA A 148 23.11 5.97 2.32
N TYR A 149 22.01 6.57 1.86
CA TYR A 149 21.18 5.95 0.84
C TYR A 149 21.91 5.86 -0.51
N THR A 150 21.71 4.76 -1.21
CA THR A 150 22.24 4.48 -2.55
C THR A 150 21.13 4.63 -3.60
N GLU A 151 21.38 4.11 -4.80
CA GLU A 151 20.37 3.97 -5.87
C GLU A 151 19.58 2.66 -5.76
N ASP A 152 19.83 1.86 -4.72
CA ASP A 152 19.14 0.59 -4.49
C ASP A 152 17.61 0.80 -4.39
N PRO A 153 16.78 -0.08 -4.98
CA PRO A 153 15.34 0.06 -4.94
C PRO A 153 14.76 0.13 -3.52
N LEU A 154 15.33 -0.61 -2.56
CA LEU A 154 14.88 -0.56 -1.16
C LEU A 154 15.15 0.82 -0.57
N ASP A 155 16.33 1.38 -0.82
CA ASP A 155 16.70 2.72 -0.34
C ASP A 155 15.75 3.79 -0.89
N ASN A 156 15.42 3.70 -2.18
CA ASN A 156 14.42 4.57 -2.80
C ASN A 156 13.02 4.40 -2.19
N ALA A 157 12.59 3.16 -1.93
CA ALA A 157 11.33 2.90 -1.26
C ALA A 157 11.30 3.47 0.18
N LEU A 158 12.39 3.33 0.96
CA LEU A 158 12.49 3.86 2.32
C LEU A 158 12.51 5.39 2.34
N ARG A 159 13.18 6.04 1.38
CA ARG A 159 13.10 7.50 1.18
C ARG A 159 11.66 7.93 0.87
N LEU A 160 10.95 7.19 0.02
CA LEU A 160 9.55 7.47 -0.28
C LEU A 160 8.68 7.39 0.97
N VAL A 161 8.90 6.40 1.85
CA VAL A 161 8.20 6.33 3.14
C VAL A 161 8.35 7.65 3.89
N MET A 162 9.56 8.20 4.02
CA MET A 162 9.79 9.47 4.73
C MET A 162 9.14 10.67 4.02
N ALA A 163 9.03 10.63 2.69
CA ALA A 163 8.41 11.68 1.88
C ALA A 163 6.86 11.65 1.86
N LEU A 164 6.24 10.57 2.36
CA LEU A 164 4.78 10.41 2.41
C LEU A 164 4.09 11.39 3.36
N ALA A 165 4.82 11.99 4.30
CA ALA A 165 4.29 12.99 5.21
C ALA A 165 4.81 14.38 4.85
N THR A 166 3.91 15.37 4.89
CA THR A 166 4.25 16.80 4.84
C THR A 166 3.46 17.52 5.93
N ASP A 167 4.09 18.50 6.57
CA ASP A 167 3.52 19.29 7.66
C ASP A 167 2.42 20.26 7.21
N ARG A 168 2.25 20.42 5.89
CA ARG A 168 1.19 21.19 5.25
C ARG A 168 0.51 20.40 4.14
N PRO A 169 -0.80 20.60 3.93
CA PRO A 169 -1.50 20.05 2.76
C PRO A 169 -0.91 20.58 1.45
N ASP A 170 -0.96 19.74 0.41
CA ASP A 170 -0.63 20.18 -0.95
C ASP A 170 -1.70 21.15 -1.47
N ASN A 171 -1.37 22.00 -2.45
CA ASN A 171 -2.38 22.87 -3.07
C ASN A 171 -3.23 22.04 -4.06
N PRO A 172 -4.55 21.86 -3.82
CA PRO A 172 -5.38 20.99 -4.64
C PRO A 172 -5.50 21.45 -6.10
N GLN A 173 -5.44 22.76 -6.35
CA GLN A 173 -5.49 23.31 -7.71
C GLN A 173 -4.21 22.97 -8.48
N LEU A 174 -3.04 23.14 -7.86
CA LEU A 174 -1.76 22.77 -8.47
C LEU A 174 -1.66 21.24 -8.64
N LEU A 175 -2.19 20.49 -7.69
CA LEU A 175 -2.24 19.04 -7.76
C LEU A 175 -3.08 18.56 -8.94
N ALA A 176 -4.30 19.09 -9.10
CA ALA A 176 -5.15 18.78 -10.25
C ALA A 176 -4.47 19.13 -11.58
N GLN A 177 -3.75 20.25 -11.64
CA GLN A 177 -2.98 20.66 -12.82
C GLN A 177 -1.77 19.75 -13.10
N ALA A 178 -1.18 19.15 -12.07
CA ALA A 178 -0.09 18.19 -12.21
C ALA A 178 -0.54 16.84 -12.83
N GLY A 179 -1.84 16.68 -13.06
CA GLY A 179 -2.46 15.59 -13.81
C GLY A 179 -2.50 14.22 -13.12
N PRO A 180 -2.78 14.11 -11.80
CA PRO A 180 -3.19 12.85 -11.22
C PRO A 180 -4.55 12.42 -11.82
N ARG A 181 -4.81 11.12 -11.81
CA ARG A 181 -6.02 10.52 -12.35
C ARG A 181 -6.66 9.64 -11.29
N ARG A 182 -7.98 9.68 -11.19
CA ARG A 182 -8.72 8.60 -10.52
C ARG A 182 -8.65 7.37 -11.42
N LEU A 183 -8.26 6.24 -10.84
CA LEU A 183 -8.10 4.97 -11.55
C LEU A 183 -9.34 4.09 -11.39
N ARG A 184 -9.70 3.80 -10.14
CA ARG A 184 -10.86 2.97 -9.74
C ARG A 184 -11.09 3.07 -8.24
N ASP A 185 -12.15 2.47 -7.75
CA ASP A 185 -12.35 2.23 -6.32
C ASP A 185 -11.96 0.78 -5.97
N GLU A 186 -11.43 0.56 -4.78
CA GLU A 186 -10.96 -0.75 -4.32
C GLU A 186 -11.14 -0.89 -2.82
N THR A 187 -11.43 -2.11 -2.36
CA THR A 187 -11.45 -2.41 -0.93
C THR A 187 -10.13 -3.04 -0.51
N LEU A 188 -9.42 -2.40 0.41
CA LEU A 188 -8.18 -2.91 1.00
C LEU A 188 -8.41 -3.12 2.50
N ARG A 189 -8.23 -4.37 2.96
CA ARG A 189 -8.41 -4.75 4.38
C ARG A 189 -9.78 -4.34 4.96
N GLY A 190 -10.84 -4.43 4.16
CA GLY A 190 -12.20 -4.07 4.58
C GLY A 190 -12.50 -2.56 4.63
N THR A 191 -11.54 -1.71 4.23
CA THR A 191 -11.75 -0.27 4.08
C THR A 191 -11.84 0.09 2.60
N ALA A 192 -12.79 0.94 2.23
CA ALA A 192 -12.93 1.43 0.86
C ALA A 192 -11.91 2.53 0.58
N TYR A 193 -11.24 2.45 -0.57
CA TYR A 193 -10.28 3.42 -1.05
C TYR A 193 -10.59 3.79 -2.49
N THR A 194 -10.32 5.04 -2.86
CA THR A 194 -10.17 5.43 -4.26
C THR A 194 -8.69 5.39 -4.62
N LEU A 195 -8.38 4.77 -5.76
CA LEU A 195 -7.03 4.71 -6.31
C LEU A 195 -6.77 5.93 -7.18
N PHE A 196 -5.67 6.61 -6.89
CA PHE A 196 -5.21 7.76 -7.66
C PHE A 196 -3.81 7.50 -8.21
N SER A 197 -3.57 7.85 -9.48
CA SER A 197 -2.19 8.04 -9.93
C SER A 197 -1.62 9.31 -9.29
N GLY A 198 -0.32 9.33 -9.02
CA GLY A 198 0.36 10.52 -8.53
C GLY A 198 0.46 11.66 -9.56
N PRO A 199 1.07 12.78 -9.16
CA PRO A 199 1.49 13.83 -10.09
C PRO A 199 2.39 13.25 -11.18
N ARG A 200 2.30 13.79 -12.39
CA ARG A 200 3.22 13.44 -13.46
C ARG A 200 4.60 14.06 -13.20
N PRO A 201 5.70 13.34 -13.50
CA PRO A 201 7.04 13.92 -13.44
C PRO A 201 7.14 15.19 -14.30
N ARG A 202 7.90 16.19 -13.85
CA ARG A 202 8.09 17.41 -14.66
C ARG A 202 8.86 17.08 -15.93
N GLY A 203 8.42 17.63 -17.07
CA GLY A 203 9.06 17.42 -18.37
C GLY A 203 8.74 16.08 -19.04
N SER A 204 7.86 15.27 -18.45
CA SER A 204 7.41 14.03 -19.08
C SER A 204 6.41 14.30 -20.21
N ALA A 205 6.33 13.38 -21.18
CA ALA A 205 5.36 13.48 -22.28
C ALA A 205 3.93 13.59 -21.72
N ARG A 206 3.03 14.26 -22.46
CA ARG A 206 1.64 14.50 -21.99
C ARG A 206 0.91 13.22 -21.56
N ASP A 207 1.24 12.09 -22.18
CA ASP A 207 0.60 10.79 -21.96
C ASP A 207 1.38 9.87 -21.01
N SER A 208 2.47 10.36 -20.42
CA SER A 208 3.23 9.56 -19.45
C SER A 208 2.45 9.34 -18.16
N GLU A 209 2.40 8.09 -17.72
CA GLU A 209 1.79 7.74 -16.45
C GLU A 209 2.69 8.14 -15.26
N SER A 210 2.08 8.51 -14.14
CA SER A 210 2.83 8.69 -12.90
C SER A 210 3.43 7.36 -12.45
N PRO A 211 4.67 7.34 -11.92
CA PRO A 211 5.23 6.13 -11.33
C PRO A 211 4.58 5.77 -9.99
N LEU A 212 3.73 6.65 -9.44
CA LEU A 212 3.11 6.49 -8.12
C LEU A 212 1.62 6.20 -8.24
N THR A 213 1.12 5.33 -7.37
CA THR A 213 -0.31 5.05 -7.18
C THR A 213 -0.64 5.12 -5.69
N TYR A 214 -1.71 5.81 -5.33
CA TYR A 214 -2.14 6.07 -3.96
C TYR A 214 -3.52 5.46 -3.71
N TRP A 215 -3.70 4.81 -2.56
CA TRP A 215 -5.00 4.40 -2.04
C TRP A 215 -5.39 5.38 -0.95
N VAL A 216 -6.44 6.16 -1.22
CA VAL A 216 -6.91 7.22 -0.33
C VAL A 216 -8.38 6.98 0.02
N ASP A 217 -8.70 6.91 1.31
CA ASP A 217 -10.08 6.72 1.78
C ASP A 217 -10.91 8.03 1.70
N GLU A 218 -12.17 7.99 2.13
CA GLU A 218 -13.05 9.14 2.07
C GLU A 218 -12.58 10.29 2.99
N GLU A 219 -11.93 9.97 4.11
CA GLU A 219 -11.33 10.93 5.03
C GLU A 219 -9.98 11.48 4.55
N GLY A 220 -9.47 11.00 3.43
CA GLY A 220 -8.17 11.41 2.90
C GLY A 220 -7.01 10.75 3.63
N ARG A 221 -7.14 9.55 4.19
CA ARG A 221 -6.02 8.80 4.80
C ARG A 221 -5.40 7.85 3.79
N LEU A 222 -4.09 7.66 3.92
CA LEU A 222 -3.34 6.76 3.06
C LEU A 222 -3.41 5.32 3.58
N GLY A 223 -3.90 4.40 2.77
CA GLY A 223 -3.83 2.95 3.07
C GLY A 223 -2.64 2.25 2.43
N ARG A 224 -2.25 2.70 1.24
CA ARG A 224 -1.17 2.15 0.43
C ARG A 224 -0.60 3.19 -0.55
N LEU A 225 0.70 3.07 -0.80
CA LEU A 225 1.41 3.64 -1.94
C LEU A 225 2.04 2.49 -2.75
N GLU A 226 1.93 2.54 -4.06
CA GLU A 226 2.76 1.74 -4.96
C GLU A 226 3.65 2.68 -5.80
N ALA A 227 4.91 2.29 -5.97
CA ALA A 227 5.91 3.06 -6.70
C ALA A 227 6.63 2.18 -7.71
N ARG A 228 6.62 2.57 -8.99
CA ARG A 228 7.46 1.95 -10.03
C ARG A 228 8.89 2.47 -9.86
N ILE A 229 9.78 1.60 -9.39
CA ILE A 229 11.19 1.90 -9.12
C ILE A 229 12.04 0.96 -9.97
N ALA A 230 12.81 1.50 -10.92
CA ALA A 230 13.75 0.69 -11.68
C ALA A 230 14.89 0.19 -10.78
N PRO A 231 15.42 -1.03 -11.00
CA PRO A 231 15.07 -1.98 -12.05
C PRO A 231 14.03 -3.04 -11.64
N LEU A 232 13.18 -2.79 -10.62
CA LEU A 232 12.23 -3.79 -10.15
C LEU A 232 11.26 -4.21 -11.27
N PRO A 233 10.95 -5.51 -11.41
CA PRO A 233 9.96 -6.00 -12.37
C PRO A 233 8.52 -5.59 -12.03
N GLY A 234 8.25 -5.28 -10.76
CA GLY A 234 6.95 -4.82 -10.26
C GLY A 234 7.08 -3.59 -9.36
N PRO A 235 5.96 -2.98 -8.95
CA PRO A 235 5.99 -1.83 -8.08
C PRO A 235 6.49 -2.20 -6.67
N ALA A 236 7.30 -1.33 -6.07
CA ALA A 236 7.52 -1.32 -4.64
C ALA A 236 6.23 -0.90 -3.94
N ARG A 237 5.78 -1.70 -2.97
CA ARG A 237 4.54 -1.47 -2.23
C ARG A 237 4.85 -0.96 -0.82
N VAL A 238 4.16 0.08 -0.40
CA VAL A 238 4.20 0.63 0.96
C VAL A 238 2.79 0.62 1.51
N ASP A 239 2.55 -0.20 2.51
CA ASP A 239 1.27 -0.31 3.22
C ASP A 239 1.33 0.45 4.54
N LEU A 240 0.31 1.27 4.80
CA LEU A 240 0.19 2.04 6.04
C LEU A 240 -1.01 1.56 6.83
N THR A 241 -0.83 1.41 8.14
CA THR A 241 -1.90 1.05 9.08
C THR A 241 -1.70 1.79 10.40
N ALA A 242 -2.76 1.91 11.19
CA ALA A 242 -2.68 2.48 12.52
C ALA A 242 -1.62 1.75 13.36
N ALA A 243 -0.78 2.52 14.04
CA ALA A 243 0.11 1.99 15.05
C ALA A 243 -0.72 1.58 16.30
N PRO A 244 -0.29 0.56 17.06
CA PRO A 244 -0.85 0.28 18.37
C PRO A 244 -0.72 1.48 19.31
N ASP A 245 -1.71 1.68 20.17
CA ASP A 245 -1.71 2.79 21.13
C ASP A 245 -0.48 2.76 22.03
N GLY A 246 0.10 3.95 22.26
CA GLY A 246 1.29 4.12 23.08
C GLY A 246 2.60 3.62 22.46
N LEU A 247 2.58 2.96 21.30
CA LEU A 247 3.80 2.56 20.62
C LEU A 247 4.50 3.79 20.01
N ARG A 248 5.82 3.86 20.18
CA ARG A 248 6.64 5.00 19.74
C ARG A 248 7.91 4.50 19.06
N VAL A 249 8.42 5.29 18.12
CA VAL A 249 9.74 5.08 17.55
C VAL A 249 10.79 5.42 18.63
N PRO A 250 11.73 4.52 18.95
CA PRO A 250 12.80 4.82 19.91
C PRO A 250 13.73 5.93 19.43
N ASP A 251 14.34 6.68 20.35
CA ASP A 251 15.32 7.73 20.02
C ASP A 251 16.67 7.19 19.50
N ARG A 252 16.92 5.89 19.70
CA ARG A 252 18.10 5.19 19.17
C ARG A 252 17.74 4.55 17.83
N PRO A 253 18.68 4.53 16.84
CA PRO A 253 20.11 4.80 16.99
C PRO A 253 20.55 6.28 16.91
N TRP A 254 19.64 7.22 16.63
CA TRP A 254 19.97 8.62 16.34
C TRP A 254 20.62 9.42 17.48
N ALA A 255 20.28 9.12 18.74
CA ALA A 255 20.82 9.85 19.89
C ALA A 255 22.36 9.84 20.00
N ALA A 256 23.06 8.84 19.41
CA ALA A 256 24.52 8.79 19.42
C ALA A 256 25.18 9.76 18.41
N GLN A 257 24.49 10.12 17.32
CA GLN A 257 25.03 11.01 16.29
C GLN A 257 24.96 12.49 16.69
N ALA A 258 23.92 12.90 17.44
CA ALA A 258 23.77 14.27 17.90
C ALA A 258 24.90 14.71 18.85
N ALA A 259 25.35 13.81 19.74
CA ALA A 259 26.41 14.12 20.71
C ALA A 259 27.81 14.28 20.07
N ALA A 260 28.07 13.64 18.92
CA ALA A 260 29.35 13.75 18.22
C ALA A 260 29.50 15.07 17.42
N GLY A 261 28.39 15.72 17.06
CA GLY A 261 28.38 16.98 16.30
C GLY A 261 28.61 18.24 17.15
N THR A 262 28.31 18.19 18.45
CA THR A 262 28.46 19.32 19.37
C THR A 262 29.86 19.49 19.98
N GLY A 263 30.81 18.58 19.67
CA GLY A 263 32.18 18.60 20.21
C GLY A 263 33.23 19.30 19.35
N ARG A 264 32.85 19.92 18.22
CA ARG A 264 33.75 20.75 17.39
C ARG A 264 33.23 22.19 17.33
N ARG A 265 33.58 22.99 18.32
CA ARG A 265 33.75 24.43 18.21
C ARG A 265 34.95 24.85 19.04
#